data_AF-A0A3E0Q2H7-F1
#
_entry.id   AF-A0A3E0Q2H7-F1
#
_cell.length_a   1.000
_cell.length_b   1.000
_cell.length_c   1.000
_cell.angle_alpha   90.00
_cell.angle_beta   90.00
_cell.angle_gamma   90.00
#
_symmetry.space_group_name_H-M   'P 1'
#
loop_
_entity.id
_entity.type
_entity.pdbx_description
1 polymer ?
#
loop_
_entity_poly.entity_id
_entity_poly.type
_entity_poly.pdbx_seq_one_letter_code
_entity_poly.pdbx_strand_id
1 'polypeptide(L)'
;MSTAAPLPANPETGQELHEPRSRRGTPIWEIAHLYPLQGYWEEQDYLSLDAGRLVEFEDGFVEFLPMPTRTHQLILLFLCDLLRDWVRSG
;
A
#
# COMPACT_ATOMS: atom_id res chain seq x y z
N MET A 1 -7.73 -6.15 -24.89
CA MET A 1 -8.93 -6.34 -24.05
C MET A 1 -8.58 -7.39 -23.02
N SER A 2 -8.19 -6.98 -21.81
CA SER A 2 -7.83 -7.90 -20.74
C SER A 2 -9.01 -7.96 -19.76
N THR A 3 -9.68 -9.10 -19.70
CA THR A 3 -10.79 -9.35 -18.79
C THR A 3 -10.20 -9.81 -17.47
N ALA A 4 -10.34 -9.02 -16.39
CA ALA A 4 -9.98 -9.43 -15.05
C ALA A 4 -10.80 -10.67 -14.63
N ALA A 5 -10.14 -11.65 -14.02
CA ALA A 5 -10.80 -12.85 -13.51
C ALA A 5 -11.76 -12.49 -12.36
N PRO A 6 -12.92 -13.16 -12.21
CA PRO A 6 -13.85 -12.86 -11.14
C PRO A 6 -13.24 -13.21 -9.77
N LEU A 7 -13.34 -12.29 -8.80
CA LEU A 7 -12.93 -12.51 -7.42
C LEU A 7 -13.78 -13.63 -6.77
N PRO A 8 -13.22 -14.42 -5.85
CA PRO A 8 -13.97 -15.48 -5.16
C PRO A 8 -15.10 -14.89 -4.29
N ALA A 9 -16.26 -15.53 -4.34
CA ALA A 9 -17.45 -15.11 -3.61
C ALA A 9 -17.28 -15.23 -2.08
N ASN A 10 -17.78 -14.23 -1.33
CA ASN A 10 -17.89 -14.30 0.12
C ASN A 10 -19.08 -15.23 0.50
N PRO A 11 -18.91 -16.30 1.28
CA PRO A 11 -19.95 -17.29 1.53
C PRO A 11 -21.14 -16.81 2.37
N GLU A 12 -21.06 -15.62 3.00
CA GLU A 12 -22.08 -15.16 3.96
C GLU A 12 -23.11 -14.18 3.39
N THR A 13 -22.93 -13.69 2.17
CA THR A 13 -23.89 -12.78 1.54
C THR A 13 -23.81 -13.01 0.04
N GLY A 14 -24.89 -13.51 -0.59
CA GLY A 14 -24.97 -13.76 -2.03
C GLY A 14 -24.89 -12.51 -2.91
N GLN A 15 -24.19 -11.48 -2.48
CA GLN A 15 -23.82 -10.31 -3.26
C GLN A 15 -22.57 -10.66 -4.06
N GLU A 16 -22.70 -10.66 -5.39
CA GLU A 16 -21.54 -10.60 -6.28
C GLU A 16 -20.64 -9.43 -5.83
N LEU A 17 -19.38 -9.71 -5.53
CA LEU A 17 -18.36 -8.69 -5.23
C LEU A 17 -18.07 -7.93 -6.52
N HIS A 18 -18.94 -7.01 -6.89
CA HIS A 18 -18.71 -6.12 -8.02
C HIS A 18 -17.65 -5.10 -7.62
N GLU A 19 -16.63 -4.93 -8.45
CA GLU A 19 -15.61 -3.90 -8.24
C GLU A 19 -16.25 -2.53 -8.01
N PRO A 20 -15.73 -1.74 -7.07
CA PRO A 20 -16.29 -0.42 -6.79
C PRO A 20 -16.14 0.44 -8.03
N ARG A 21 -17.26 0.97 -8.53
CA ARG A 21 -17.24 1.97 -9.61
C ARG A 21 -17.14 3.36 -9.02
N SER A 22 -16.34 4.20 -9.66
CA SER A 22 -16.21 5.61 -9.26
C SER A 22 -17.53 6.36 -9.40
N ARG A 23 -17.91 7.10 -8.36
CA ARG A 23 -19.11 7.94 -8.30
C ARG A 23 -18.78 9.25 -7.61
N ARG A 24 -19.69 10.22 -7.68
CA ARG A 24 -19.55 11.49 -6.96
C ARG A 24 -19.30 11.22 -5.45
N GLY A 25 -18.20 11.74 -4.92
CA GLY A 25 -17.83 11.60 -3.51
C GLY A 25 -17.01 10.35 -3.16
N THR A 26 -16.67 9.50 -4.14
CA THR A 26 -15.76 8.36 -3.94
C THR A 26 -14.42 8.60 -4.64
N PRO A 27 -13.37 7.83 -4.28
CA PRO A 27 -12.14 7.76 -5.09
C PRO A 27 -12.41 7.32 -6.53
N ILE A 28 -11.41 7.56 -7.39
CA ILE A 28 -11.35 7.05 -8.77
C ILE A 28 -10.77 5.63 -8.74
N TRP A 29 -11.60 4.60 -8.65
CA TRP A 29 -11.16 3.21 -8.49
C TRP A 29 -10.53 2.63 -9.75
N GLU A 30 -10.93 3.07 -10.94
CA GLU A 30 -10.41 2.54 -12.21
C GLU A 30 -8.90 2.80 -12.39
N ILE A 31 -8.32 3.73 -11.62
CA ILE A 31 -6.87 3.98 -11.61
C ILE A 31 -6.07 2.75 -11.16
N ALA A 32 -6.65 1.88 -10.34
CA ALA A 32 -5.98 0.66 -9.88
C ALA A 32 -5.59 -0.25 -11.05
N HIS A 33 -6.34 -0.23 -12.15
CA HIS A 33 -6.05 -1.01 -13.36
C HIS A 33 -4.86 -0.48 -14.19
N LEU A 34 -4.29 0.66 -13.82
CA LEU A 34 -3.05 1.15 -14.42
C LEU A 34 -1.80 0.46 -13.84
N TYR A 35 -1.96 -0.30 -12.77
CA TYR A 35 -0.90 -0.95 -12.02
C TYR A 35 -1.13 -2.47 -11.97
N PRO A 36 -0.11 -3.26 -11.59
CA PRO A 36 -0.29 -4.68 -11.32
C PRO A 36 -1.37 -4.95 -10.27
N LEU A 37 -2.05 -6.09 -10.38
CA LEU A 37 -2.94 -6.56 -9.33
C LEU A 37 -2.12 -6.99 -8.10
N GLN A 38 -2.70 -6.89 -6.91
CA GLN A 38 -2.09 -7.39 -5.68
C GLN A 38 -1.70 -8.88 -5.83
N GLY A 39 -0.51 -9.25 -5.36
CA GLY A 39 0.12 -10.56 -5.57
C GLY A 39 0.90 -10.71 -6.87
N TYR A 40 0.87 -9.70 -7.75
CA TYR A 40 1.59 -9.69 -9.04
C TYR A 40 2.50 -8.47 -9.20
N TRP A 41 2.70 -7.68 -8.15
CA TRP A 41 3.69 -6.61 -8.19
C TRP A 41 5.09 -7.22 -8.20
N GLU A 42 5.97 -6.70 -9.05
CA GLU A 42 7.38 -6.99 -8.96
C GLU A 42 8.11 -5.80 -8.30
N GLU A 43 9.35 -6.02 -7.81
CA GLU A 43 10.10 -5.00 -7.06
C GLU A 43 10.30 -3.71 -7.88
N GLN A 44 10.52 -3.83 -9.18
CA GLN A 44 10.64 -2.71 -10.12
C GLN A 44 9.35 -1.90 -10.28
N ASP A 45 8.18 -2.55 -10.20
CA ASP A 45 6.90 -1.85 -10.25
C ASP A 45 6.75 -0.98 -9.01
N TYR A 46 7.07 -1.55 -7.84
CA TYR A 46 7.10 -0.83 -6.58
C TYR A 46 8.13 0.32 -6.58
N LEU A 47 9.36 0.08 -7.03
CA LEU A 47 10.41 1.10 -7.07
C LEU A 47 10.12 2.24 -8.06
N SER A 48 9.28 1.99 -9.07
CA SER A 48 8.84 3.01 -10.04
C SER A 48 7.55 3.73 -9.64
N LEU A 49 6.89 3.30 -8.56
CA LEU A 49 5.64 3.88 -8.09
C LEU A 49 5.85 5.27 -7.47
N ASP A 50 5.33 6.31 -8.13
CA ASP A 50 5.24 7.66 -7.56
C ASP A 50 3.89 7.87 -6.85
N ALA A 51 3.84 7.45 -5.59
CA ALA A 51 2.63 7.50 -4.78
C ALA A 51 2.44 8.82 -4.00
N GLY A 52 3.49 9.63 -3.84
CA GLY A 52 3.46 10.83 -2.99
C GLY A 52 3.17 10.56 -1.50
N ARG A 53 3.29 9.31 -1.04
CA ARG A 53 3.07 8.87 0.35
C ARG A 53 3.87 7.61 0.66
N LEU A 54 3.89 7.22 1.93
CA LEU A 54 4.56 5.99 2.36
C LEU A 54 3.80 4.77 1.85
N VAL A 55 4.54 3.91 1.15
CA VAL A 55 4.08 2.62 0.61
C VAL A 55 5.12 1.58 0.98
N GLU A 56 4.68 0.40 1.37
CA GLU A 56 5.52 -0.77 1.59
C GLU A 56 5.21 -1.84 0.56
N PHE A 57 6.20 -2.69 0.27
CA PHE A 57 6.06 -3.82 -0.65
C PHE A 57 6.53 -5.10 0.04
N GLU A 58 5.72 -6.15 -0.05
CA GLU A 58 6.02 -7.48 0.48
C GLU A 58 5.36 -8.55 -0.41
N ASP A 59 6.16 -9.50 -0.91
CA ASP A 59 5.71 -10.70 -1.63
C ASP A 59 4.66 -10.47 -2.74
N GLY A 60 4.85 -9.43 -3.55
CA GLY A 60 3.92 -9.10 -4.62
C GLY A 60 2.75 -8.21 -4.21
N PHE A 61 2.72 -7.75 -2.96
CA PHE A 61 1.70 -6.88 -2.41
C PHE A 61 2.25 -5.50 -2.08
N VAL A 62 1.45 -4.46 -2.30
CA VAL A 62 1.75 -3.09 -1.89
C VAL A 62 0.75 -2.59 -0.84
N GLU A 63 1.25 -2.04 0.26
CA GLU A 63 0.45 -1.47 1.34
C GLU A 63 0.68 0.04 1.48
N PHE A 64 -0.41 0.77 1.61
CA PHE A 64 -0.43 2.22 1.69
C PHE A 64 -0.55 2.68 3.15
N LEU A 65 0.58 3.06 3.75
CA LEU A 65 0.66 3.34 5.18
C LEU A 65 -0.03 4.67 5.58
N PRO A 66 -0.56 4.76 6.82
CA PRO A 66 -1.01 6.02 7.37
C PRO A 66 0.15 7.01 7.53
N MET A 67 -0.14 8.31 7.45
CA MET A 67 0.88 9.33 7.71
C MET A 67 1.35 9.24 9.17
N PRO A 68 2.66 9.16 9.44
CA PRO A 68 3.18 9.14 10.80
C PRO A 68 2.72 10.35 11.61
N THR A 69 2.35 10.12 12.86
CA THR A 69 2.03 11.21 13.79
C THR A 69 3.30 11.92 14.26
N ARG A 70 3.14 13.13 14.80
CA ARG A 70 4.25 13.85 15.45
C ARG A 70 4.88 13.03 16.57
N THR A 71 4.07 12.33 17.37
CA THR A 71 4.57 11.48 18.47
C THR A 71 5.40 10.31 17.95
N HIS A 72 4.95 9.65 16.88
CA HIS A 72 5.73 8.59 16.23
C HIS A 72 7.11 9.09 15.79
N GLN A 73 7.17 10.29 15.18
CA GLN A 73 8.44 10.87 14.74
C GLN A 73 9.38 11.23 15.90
N LEU A 74 8.84 11.72 17.02
CA LEU A 74 9.65 12.01 18.21
C LEU A 74 10.28 10.75 18.82
N ILE A 75 9.51 9.65 18.87
CA ILE A 75 10.02 8.36 19.34
C ILE A 75 11.12 7.84 18.39
N LEU A 76 10.88 7.90 17.08
CA LEU A 76 11.84 7.45 16.07
C LEU A 76 13.16 8.22 16.18
N LEU A 77 13.12 9.55 16.29
CA LEU A 77 14.32 10.38 16.44
C LEU A 77 15.11 10.02 17.70
N PHE A 78 14.42 9.84 18.83
CA PHE A 78 15.05 9.41 20.08
C PHE A 78 15.80 8.08 19.92
N LEU A 79 15.18 7.08 19.30
CA LEU A 79 15.82 5.78 19.06
C LEU A 79 17.01 5.89 18.09
N CYS A 80 16.87 6.69 17.03
CA CYS A 80 17.97 6.93 16.09
C CYS A 80 19.18 7.61 16.75
N ASP A 81 18.94 8.55 17.65
CA ASP A 81 20.01 9.23 18.38
C ASP A 81 20.74 8.26 19.33
N LEU A 82 20.00 7.44 20.08
CA LEU A 82 20.59 6.40 20.92
C LEU A 82 21.43 5.40 20.11
N LEU A 83 20.91 4.94 18.97
CA LEU A 83 21.63 4.02 18.09
C LEU A 83 22.91 4.66 17.54
N ARG A 84 22.83 5.93 17.14
CA ARG A 84 23.97 6.68 16.60
C ARG A 84 25.07 6.87 17.65
N ASP A 85 24.70 7.18 18.88
CA ASP A 85 25.65 7.31 19.99
C ASP A 85 26.32 5.98 20.29
N TRP A 86 25.56 4.89 20.32
CA TRP A 86 26.09 3.55 20.50
C TRP A 86 27.11 3.18 19.41
N VAL A 87 26.76 3.33 18.12
CA VAL A 87 27.64 3.03 16.97
C VAL A 87 28.93 3.86 17.00
N ARG A 88 28.88 5.10 17.49
CA ARG A 88 30.07 5.98 17.56
C ARG A 88 30.98 5.70 18.75
N SER A 89 30.46 5.02 19.78
CA SER A 89 31.18 4.75 21.02
C SER A 89 31.89 3.38 21.07
N GLY A 90 31.56 2.48 20.13
CA GLY A 90 32.23 1.19 19.92
C GLY A 90 33.29 1.27 18.84
#